data_AF-A0A7W0CYD3-F1
#
_entry.id   AF-A0A7W0CYD3-F1
#
_cell.length_a   1.000
_cell.length_b   1.000
_cell.length_c   1.000
_cell.angle_alpha   90.00
_cell.angle_beta   90.00
_cell.angle_gamma   90.00
#
_symmetry.space_group_name_H-M   'P 1'
#
loop_
_entity.id
_entity.type
_entity.pdbx_description
1 polymer ?
#
loop_
_entity_poly.entity_id
_entity_poly.type
_entity_poly.pdbx_seq_one_letter_code
_entity_poly.pdbx_strand_id
1 'polypeptide(L)'
;MRGFLIMAAAVLAASPAWALPAEAWQRDLTALREAYAATHPSPWHKLSRAEFDRMADRLAADIPSLDDRQVMARMIELIAATGEGHTRLTLPLPEDAGVFLGHAKTEAPKLPVFATLPIRLTAASDGYLVTAAAPEYRRLVGAALVSIDGKPVAAIEAAMLPLVNGDNAGMKRAYLPSFIMLPDLLRVRGLTAANEARWRFRFPSGREVEERLSALPDGADLAWAKEPDTPIFGLLPLDGGIVVARISEIGNAPDQSLAAFADKIYAAVDQTPDARLVIDLRGNPGGNNFLIDPVVRGAIARPALWKPGHLFVLIDAKTFSAAQNLVNAMERWTPALLVGEPTGGAPSSYGDSKRITLPESGLTLRVSSLYWQDTGPLDKRDATAPHVAAPRTVADLQTGRDPALAAIALLSRPQGSAQGSWAAPFTYVYRPATLRVRFGRDGGSFAVPELKLAETPFQSVTLNGSDVTATGKVRDSVFTLRAQSTAGGLVGWLDVNGRPYPFVAKRAAE
;
A
#
# COMPACT_ATOMS: atom_id res chain seq x y z
N MET A 1 -47.04 -47.29 -37.27
CA MET A 1 -46.32 -46.06 -37.67
C MET A 1 -47.08 -44.86 -37.10
N ARG A 2 -46.62 -44.29 -35.99
CA ARG A 2 -47.09 -43.00 -35.46
C ARG A 2 -45.84 -42.15 -35.27
N GLY A 3 -45.65 -41.18 -36.17
CA GLY A 3 -44.48 -40.31 -36.18
C GLY A 3 -44.58 -39.26 -35.08
N PHE A 4 -43.58 -39.22 -34.21
CA PHE A 4 -43.30 -38.09 -33.33
C PHE A 4 -42.55 -37.03 -34.16
N LEU A 5 -43.16 -35.87 -34.39
CA LEU A 5 -42.42 -34.66 -34.77
C LEU A 5 -41.85 -34.04 -33.49
N ILE A 6 -40.55 -34.18 -33.30
CA ILE A 6 -39.79 -33.39 -32.33
C ILE A 6 -39.45 -32.07 -33.03
N MET A 7 -40.15 -30.99 -32.69
CA MET A 7 -39.73 -29.63 -33.00
C MET A 7 -38.53 -29.30 -32.10
N ALA A 8 -37.33 -29.34 -32.66
CA ALA A 8 -36.14 -28.80 -32.02
C ALA A 8 -36.26 -27.27 -32.01
N ALA A 9 -36.64 -26.70 -30.86
CA ALA A 9 -36.49 -25.27 -30.63
C ALA A 9 -34.99 -24.98 -30.49
N ALA A 10 -34.38 -24.41 -31.53
CA ALA A 10 -33.07 -23.80 -31.42
C ALA A 10 -33.16 -22.65 -30.42
N VAL A 11 -32.60 -22.85 -29.23
CA VAL A 11 -32.29 -21.74 -28.32
C VAL A 11 -31.18 -20.95 -28.99
N LEU A 12 -31.55 -19.93 -29.75
CA LEU A 12 -30.64 -18.85 -30.11
C LEU A 12 -30.16 -18.25 -28.79
N ALA A 13 -28.91 -18.52 -28.43
CA ALA A 13 -28.21 -17.73 -27.43
C ALA A 13 -28.26 -16.28 -27.94
N ALA A 14 -29.05 -15.44 -27.28
CA ALA A 14 -29.04 -14.02 -27.54
C ALA A 14 -27.63 -13.53 -27.22
N SER A 15 -26.87 -13.14 -28.25
CA SER A 15 -25.66 -12.34 -28.03
C SER A 15 -26.06 -11.13 -27.20
N PRO A 16 -25.34 -10.80 -26.11
CA PRO A 16 -25.66 -9.59 -25.37
C PRO A 16 -25.54 -8.40 -26.33
N ALA A 17 -26.45 -7.44 -26.19
CA ALA A 17 -26.67 -6.31 -27.10
C ALA A 17 -25.50 -5.29 -27.18
N TRP A 18 -24.29 -5.69 -26.75
CA TRP A 18 -23.08 -4.89 -26.77
C TRP A 18 -21.87 -5.79 -27.04
N ALA A 19 -21.27 -5.63 -28.22
CA ALA A 19 -19.94 -6.13 -28.56
C ALA A 19 -19.32 -5.13 -29.55
N LEU A 20 -18.13 -4.62 -29.25
CA LEU A 20 -17.43 -3.76 -30.21
C LEU A 20 -16.82 -4.62 -31.32
N PRO A 21 -16.86 -4.16 -32.58
CA PRO A 21 -16.18 -4.87 -33.67
C PRO A 21 -14.66 -4.85 -33.45
N ALA A 22 -13.95 -5.85 -33.98
CA ALA A 22 -12.51 -6.00 -33.82
C ALA A 22 -11.73 -4.74 -34.26
N GLU A 23 -12.19 -4.08 -35.33
CA GLU A 23 -11.57 -2.86 -35.85
C GLU A 23 -11.70 -1.69 -34.87
N ALA A 24 -12.77 -1.63 -34.08
CA ALA A 24 -12.95 -0.61 -33.04
C ALA A 24 -11.96 -0.84 -31.89
N TRP A 25 -11.81 -2.08 -31.42
CA TRP A 25 -10.80 -2.42 -30.43
C TRP A 25 -9.37 -2.15 -30.90
N GLN A 26 -9.07 -2.38 -32.18
CA GLN A 26 -7.77 -2.05 -32.77
C GLN A 26 -7.51 -0.54 -32.84
N ARG A 27 -8.55 0.28 -33.13
CA ARG A 27 -8.44 1.74 -33.07
C ARG A 27 -8.19 2.23 -31.64
N ASP A 28 -8.89 1.67 -30.66
CA ASP A 28 -8.67 1.97 -29.24
C ASP A 28 -7.28 1.58 -28.75
N LEU A 29 -6.78 0.41 -29.15
CA LEU A 29 -5.41 0.00 -28.82
C LEU A 29 -4.38 0.94 -29.44
N THR A 30 -4.58 1.37 -30.69
CA THR A 30 -3.72 2.38 -31.34
C THR A 30 -3.74 3.70 -30.56
N ALA A 31 -4.94 4.21 -30.25
CA ALA A 31 -5.10 5.44 -29.48
C ALA A 31 -4.47 5.36 -28.08
N LEU A 32 -4.58 4.20 -27.41
CA LEU A 32 -3.94 3.94 -26.11
C LEU A 32 -2.42 4.04 -26.21
N ARG A 33 -1.80 3.43 -27.24
CA ARG A 33 -0.34 3.47 -27.44
C ARG A 33 0.15 4.90 -27.64
N GLU A 34 -0.52 5.64 -28.53
CA GLU A 34 -0.18 7.02 -28.85
C GLU A 34 -0.36 7.93 -27.63
N ALA A 35 -1.48 7.80 -26.93
CA ALA A 35 -1.78 8.59 -25.75
C ALA A 35 -0.77 8.35 -24.62
N TYR A 36 -0.38 7.10 -24.36
CA TYR A 36 0.64 6.79 -23.35
C TYR A 36 1.99 7.43 -23.72
N ALA A 37 2.45 7.20 -24.95
CA ALA A 37 3.73 7.71 -25.44
C ALA A 37 3.80 9.25 -25.46
N ALA A 38 2.71 9.92 -25.83
CA ALA A 38 2.65 11.37 -25.94
C ALA A 38 2.44 12.07 -24.59
N THR A 39 1.84 11.38 -23.61
CA THR A 39 1.45 12.00 -22.34
C THR A 39 2.47 11.79 -21.23
N HIS A 40 3.02 10.58 -21.11
CA HIS A 40 3.91 10.27 -20.01
C HIS A 40 5.25 11.00 -20.20
N PRO A 41 5.85 11.64 -19.18
CA PRO A 41 7.11 12.38 -19.35
C PRO A 41 8.32 11.50 -19.67
N SER A 42 8.29 10.23 -19.26
CA SER A 42 9.34 9.23 -19.55
C SER A 42 8.73 7.82 -19.73
N PRO A 43 7.97 7.58 -20.82
CA PRO A 43 7.10 6.39 -20.95
C PRO A 43 7.87 5.06 -20.93
N TRP A 44 9.18 5.10 -21.18
CA TRP A 44 9.99 3.90 -21.36
C TRP A 44 10.96 3.65 -20.20
N HIS A 45 10.75 4.29 -19.04
CA HIS A 45 11.68 4.23 -17.91
C HIS A 45 11.68 2.89 -17.16
N LYS A 46 10.57 2.13 -17.21
CA LYS A 46 10.41 0.80 -16.58
C LYS A 46 10.22 -0.34 -17.59
N LEU A 47 9.52 -0.09 -18.69
CA LEU A 47 9.31 -1.04 -19.78
C LEU A 47 9.87 -0.43 -21.07
N SER A 48 10.71 -1.18 -21.79
CA SER A 48 11.26 -0.64 -23.04
C SER A 48 10.17 -0.45 -24.09
N ARG A 49 10.33 0.56 -24.95
CA ARG A 49 9.40 0.80 -26.08
C ARG A 49 9.22 -0.46 -26.93
N ALA A 50 10.31 -1.16 -27.22
CA ALA A 50 10.29 -2.39 -28.01
C ALA A 50 9.48 -3.52 -27.35
N GLU A 51 9.54 -3.65 -26.02
CA GLU A 51 8.71 -4.63 -25.30
C GLU A 51 7.24 -4.24 -25.29
N PHE A 52 6.93 -2.97 -25.02
CA PHE A 52 5.58 -2.45 -25.05
C PHE A 52 4.93 -2.63 -26.43
N ASP A 53 5.64 -2.26 -27.49
CA ASP A 53 5.17 -2.42 -28.86
C ASP A 53 4.95 -3.89 -29.21
N ARG A 54 5.85 -4.81 -28.81
CA ARG A 54 5.64 -6.26 -29.01
C ARG A 54 4.39 -6.77 -28.29
N MET A 55 4.12 -6.31 -27.07
CA MET A 55 2.91 -6.71 -26.33
C MET A 55 1.64 -6.19 -27.02
N ALA A 56 1.66 -4.93 -27.46
CA ALA A 56 0.55 -4.32 -28.16
C ALA A 56 0.30 -4.96 -29.53
N ASP A 57 1.34 -5.25 -30.31
CA ASP A 57 1.20 -5.87 -31.63
C ASP A 57 0.66 -7.31 -31.52
N ARG A 58 1.08 -8.06 -30.49
CA ARG A 58 0.48 -9.37 -30.19
C ARG A 58 -1.00 -9.25 -29.87
N LEU A 59 -1.37 -8.29 -29.00
CA LEU A 59 -2.78 -8.06 -28.70
C LEU A 59 -3.56 -7.68 -29.97
N ALA A 60 -3.02 -6.78 -30.81
CA ALA A 60 -3.66 -6.37 -32.06
C ALA A 60 -3.98 -7.54 -33.00
N ALA A 61 -3.07 -8.52 -33.07
CA ALA A 61 -3.24 -9.75 -33.85
C ALA A 61 -4.26 -10.72 -33.22
N ASP A 62 -4.34 -10.77 -31.88
CA ASP A 62 -5.27 -11.64 -31.16
C ASP A 62 -6.72 -11.09 -31.18
N ILE A 63 -6.90 -9.76 -31.18
CA ILE A 63 -8.22 -9.07 -31.05
C ILE A 63 -9.35 -9.71 -31.87
N PRO A 64 -9.18 -10.06 -33.16
CA PRO A 64 -10.27 -10.66 -33.96
C PRO A 64 -10.83 -11.97 -33.41
N SER A 65 -10.11 -12.64 -32.51
CA SER A 65 -10.49 -13.91 -31.87
C SER A 65 -10.92 -13.79 -30.41
N LEU A 66 -10.87 -12.58 -29.84
CA LEU A 66 -11.13 -12.33 -28.43
C LEU A 66 -12.54 -11.76 -28.20
N ASP A 67 -13.13 -12.11 -27.05
CA ASP A 67 -14.30 -11.39 -26.52
C ASP A 67 -13.89 -10.04 -25.89
N ASP A 68 -14.85 -9.11 -25.73
CA ASP A 68 -14.62 -7.77 -25.18
C ASP A 68 -13.88 -7.80 -23.82
N ARG A 69 -14.20 -8.77 -22.93
CA ARG A 69 -13.58 -8.88 -21.60
C ARG A 69 -12.13 -9.35 -21.71
N GLN A 70 -11.83 -10.24 -22.66
CA GLN A 70 -10.47 -10.66 -22.97
C GLN A 70 -9.64 -9.51 -23.55
N VAL A 71 -10.19 -8.72 -24.46
CA VAL A 71 -9.51 -7.52 -24.98
C VAL A 71 -9.21 -6.54 -23.85
N MET A 72 -10.21 -6.18 -23.03
CA MET A 72 -10.02 -5.29 -21.88
C MET A 72 -8.95 -5.80 -20.92
N ALA A 73 -8.98 -7.10 -20.55
CA ALA A 73 -7.99 -7.68 -19.65
C ALA A 73 -6.56 -7.59 -20.20
N ARG A 74 -6.38 -7.81 -21.51
CA ARG A 74 -5.07 -7.70 -22.16
C ARG A 74 -4.59 -6.25 -22.32
N MET A 75 -5.50 -5.28 -22.52
CA MET A 75 -5.16 -3.85 -22.47
C MET A 75 -4.77 -3.40 -21.06
N ILE A 76 -5.43 -3.91 -20.03
CA ILE A 76 -5.06 -3.66 -18.62
C ILE A 76 -3.67 -4.23 -18.34
N GLU A 77 -3.40 -5.47 -18.74
CA GLU A 77 -2.08 -6.10 -18.58
C GLU A 77 -0.98 -5.32 -19.30
N LEU A 78 -1.24 -4.83 -20.51
CA LEU A 78 -0.32 -3.98 -21.26
C LEU A 78 0.05 -2.70 -20.47
N ILE A 79 -0.94 -2.01 -19.91
CA ILE A 79 -0.70 -0.79 -19.11
C ILE A 79 -0.09 -1.12 -17.74
N ALA A 80 -0.55 -2.17 -17.06
CA ALA A 80 0.00 -2.58 -15.76
C ALA A 80 1.47 -3.03 -15.85
N ALA A 81 1.92 -3.48 -17.03
CA ALA A 81 3.31 -3.82 -17.31
C ALA A 81 4.25 -2.60 -17.36
N THR A 82 3.74 -1.38 -17.49
CA THR A 82 4.56 -0.16 -17.35
C THR A 82 5.01 0.05 -15.89
N GLY A 83 4.37 -0.63 -14.93
CA GLY A 83 4.84 -0.74 -13.55
C GLY A 83 4.63 0.52 -12.72
N GLU A 84 3.56 1.27 -12.96
CA GLU A 84 3.25 2.52 -12.25
C GLU A 84 1.89 2.46 -11.53
N GLY A 85 1.80 3.07 -10.35
CA GLY A 85 0.57 3.17 -9.56
C GLY A 85 -0.45 4.17 -10.12
N HIS A 86 0.00 5.24 -10.80
CA HIS A 86 -0.88 6.28 -11.35
C HIS A 86 -1.22 6.08 -12.84
N THR A 87 -0.48 5.25 -13.57
CA THR A 87 -0.81 4.87 -14.95
C THR A 87 -1.64 3.58 -14.94
N ARG A 88 -2.88 3.65 -15.44
CA ARG A 88 -3.82 2.51 -15.46
C ARG A 88 -4.92 2.68 -16.49
N LEU A 89 -5.51 1.58 -16.94
CA LEU A 89 -6.78 1.59 -17.64
C LEU A 89 -7.92 1.47 -16.61
N THR A 90 -8.86 2.41 -16.60
CA THR A 90 -9.97 2.42 -15.64
C THR A 90 -11.05 1.45 -16.10
N LEU A 91 -11.35 0.45 -15.27
CA LEU A 91 -12.42 -0.53 -15.51
C LEU A 91 -13.81 0.11 -15.32
N PRO A 92 -14.82 -0.26 -16.13
CA PRO A 92 -16.21 0.04 -15.83
C PRO A 92 -16.64 -0.83 -14.64
N LEU A 93 -16.55 -0.27 -13.45
CA LEU A 93 -17.00 -0.90 -12.20
C LEU A 93 -18.18 -0.10 -11.64
N PRO A 94 -19.15 -0.74 -10.98
CA PRO A 94 -20.22 -0.01 -10.33
C PRO A 94 -19.65 0.85 -9.18
N GLU A 95 -20.28 1.99 -8.87
CA GLU A 95 -19.76 2.94 -7.87
C GLU A 95 -19.63 2.31 -6.47
N ASP A 96 -20.48 1.32 -6.16
CA ASP A 96 -20.53 0.56 -4.91
C ASP A 96 -19.71 -0.75 -4.96
N ALA A 97 -18.91 -0.96 -6.01
CA ALA A 97 -18.02 -2.12 -6.16
C ALA A 97 -17.05 -2.30 -4.99
N GLY A 98 -16.87 -1.26 -4.15
CA GLY A 98 -15.92 -1.27 -3.04
C GLY A 98 -14.47 -1.48 -3.48
N VAL A 99 -14.21 -1.30 -4.79
CA VAL A 99 -12.89 -1.35 -5.40
C VAL A 99 -12.31 0.06 -5.36
N PHE A 100 -11.08 0.18 -4.88
CA PHE A 100 -10.40 1.48 -4.90
C PHE A 100 -10.13 1.93 -6.35
N LEU A 101 -10.90 2.93 -6.79
CA LEU A 101 -10.81 3.53 -8.14
C LEU A 101 -9.93 4.79 -8.16
N GLY A 102 -8.98 4.95 -7.23
CA GLY A 102 -8.22 6.21 -7.10
C GLY A 102 -8.97 7.29 -6.30
N HIS A 103 -8.24 8.22 -5.70
CA HIS A 103 -8.81 9.35 -4.94
C HIS A 103 -9.43 10.45 -5.85
N ALA A 104 -9.26 10.35 -7.17
CA ALA A 104 -9.82 11.30 -8.14
C ALA A 104 -10.84 10.59 -9.05
N LYS A 105 -12.14 10.79 -8.79
CA LYS A 105 -13.28 10.16 -9.49
C LYS A 105 -13.14 10.27 -11.00
N THR A 106 -13.05 9.14 -11.70
CA THR A 106 -13.16 9.05 -13.16
C THR A 106 -14.60 8.68 -13.51
N GLU A 107 -15.19 9.35 -14.50
CA GLU A 107 -16.52 8.97 -15.00
C GLU A 107 -16.49 7.54 -15.53
N ALA A 108 -17.51 6.75 -15.20
CA ALA A 108 -17.61 5.39 -15.68
C ALA A 108 -17.71 5.37 -17.22
N PRO A 109 -16.96 4.49 -17.91
CA PRO A 109 -17.10 4.33 -19.35
C PRO A 109 -18.52 3.87 -19.70
N LYS A 110 -18.99 4.19 -20.91
CA LYS A 110 -20.31 3.77 -21.44
C LYS A 110 -20.31 2.29 -21.88
N LEU A 111 -19.70 1.43 -21.09
CA LEU A 111 -19.62 -0.02 -21.29
C LEU A 111 -20.44 -0.74 -20.21
N PRO A 112 -20.94 -1.95 -20.49
CA PRO A 112 -21.46 -2.81 -19.43
C PRO A 112 -20.42 -3.01 -18.34
N VAL A 113 -20.81 -2.72 -17.10
CA VAL A 113 -19.93 -2.85 -15.93
C VAL A 113 -19.46 -4.28 -15.76
N PHE A 114 -18.28 -4.45 -15.18
CA PHE A 114 -17.83 -5.75 -14.71
C PHE A 114 -18.72 -6.19 -13.56
N ALA A 115 -19.19 -7.43 -13.63
CA ALA A 115 -19.91 -8.00 -12.52
C ALA A 115 -18.97 -8.13 -11.31
N THR A 116 -19.53 -8.11 -10.10
CA THR A 116 -18.74 -8.25 -8.86
C THR A 116 -19.27 -9.39 -8.02
N LEU A 117 -18.42 -10.00 -7.21
CA LEU A 117 -18.83 -11.06 -6.28
C LEU A 117 -19.48 -10.48 -5.02
N PRO A 118 -20.35 -11.26 -4.33
CA PRO A 118 -21.09 -10.87 -3.12
C PRO A 118 -20.22 -10.89 -1.85
N ILE A 119 -18.91 -10.69 -1.99
CA ILE A 119 -17.93 -10.59 -0.91
C ILE A 119 -16.95 -9.45 -1.19
N ARG A 120 -16.28 -8.96 -0.14
CA ARG A 120 -15.13 -8.05 -0.24
C ARG A 120 -13.96 -8.69 0.48
N LEU A 121 -12.77 -8.58 -0.12
CA LEU A 121 -11.54 -9.18 0.38
C LEU A 121 -10.55 -8.09 0.78
N THR A 122 -9.86 -8.30 1.90
CA THR A 122 -8.73 -7.49 2.34
C THR A 122 -7.46 -8.33 2.30
N ALA A 123 -6.39 -7.77 1.76
CA ALA A 123 -5.06 -8.40 1.79
C ALA A 123 -4.47 -8.32 3.21
N ALA A 124 -3.94 -9.44 3.66
CA ALA A 124 -3.01 -9.56 4.76
C ALA A 124 -1.61 -9.93 4.21
N SER A 125 -0.61 -9.97 5.07
CA SER A 125 0.77 -10.32 4.67
C SER A 125 0.92 -11.77 4.21
N ASP A 126 0.03 -12.66 4.64
CA ASP A 126 0.05 -14.11 4.40
C ASP A 126 -1.24 -14.64 3.73
N GLY A 127 -2.14 -13.77 3.24
CA GLY A 127 -3.35 -14.21 2.55
C GLY A 127 -4.43 -13.13 2.39
N TYR A 128 -5.67 -13.58 2.26
CA TYR A 128 -6.83 -12.71 2.05
C TYR A 128 -7.95 -13.06 3.03
N LEU A 129 -8.57 -12.04 3.62
CA LEU A 129 -9.68 -12.16 4.56
C LEU A 129 -10.96 -11.56 3.96
N VAL A 130 -12.09 -12.21 4.16
CA VAL A 130 -13.40 -11.64 3.83
C VAL A 130 -13.77 -10.58 4.88
N THR A 131 -13.92 -9.32 4.45
CA THR A 131 -14.23 -8.17 5.33
C THR A 131 -15.63 -7.62 5.15
N ALA A 132 -16.27 -7.92 4.03
CA ALA A 132 -17.71 -7.72 3.88
C ALA A 132 -18.33 -8.82 3.02
N ALA A 133 -19.61 -9.05 3.21
CA ALA A 133 -20.37 -10.02 2.44
C ALA A 133 -21.84 -9.58 2.32
N ALA A 134 -22.50 -10.00 1.24
CA ALA A 134 -23.95 -9.88 1.11
C ALA A 134 -24.65 -10.64 2.26
N PRO A 135 -25.88 -10.26 2.64
CA PRO A 135 -26.58 -10.83 3.81
C PRO A 135 -26.58 -12.37 3.86
N GLU A 136 -26.81 -13.03 2.73
CA GLU A 136 -26.84 -14.50 2.61
C GLU A 136 -25.46 -15.15 2.82
N TYR A 137 -24.37 -14.40 2.68
CA TYR A 137 -22.99 -14.83 2.92
C TYR A 137 -22.37 -14.21 4.17
N ARG A 138 -23.15 -13.54 5.03
CA ARG A 138 -22.67 -12.87 6.26
C ARG A 138 -21.77 -13.76 7.13
N ARG A 139 -22.02 -15.08 7.17
CA ARG A 139 -21.21 -16.06 7.92
C ARG A 139 -19.74 -16.11 7.48
N LEU A 140 -19.41 -15.63 6.27
CA LEU A 140 -18.07 -15.67 5.72
C LEU A 140 -17.20 -14.50 6.18
N VAL A 141 -17.78 -13.44 6.76
CA VAL A 141 -17.00 -12.32 7.30
C VAL A 141 -16.03 -12.84 8.37
N GLY A 142 -14.75 -12.52 8.23
CA GLY A 142 -13.65 -13.05 9.07
C GLY A 142 -13.08 -14.40 8.61
N ALA A 143 -13.57 -14.99 7.52
CA ALA A 143 -12.97 -16.20 6.95
C ALA A 143 -11.85 -15.88 5.96
N ALA A 144 -10.79 -16.69 5.97
CA ALA A 144 -9.65 -16.57 5.08
C ALA A 144 -9.86 -17.31 3.77
N LEU A 145 -9.50 -16.73 2.63
CA LEU A 145 -9.56 -17.40 1.33
C LEU A 145 -8.50 -18.51 1.24
N VAL A 146 -8.91 -19.70 0.82
CA VAL A 146 -8.02 -20.87 0.61
C VAL A 146 -7.85 -21.20 -0.87
N SER A 147 -8.96 -21.29 -1.62
CA SER A 147 -8.93 -21.65 -3.04
C SER A 147 -10.19 -21.23 -3.78
N ILE A 148 -10.09 -21.11 -5.12
CA ILE A 148 -11.20 -20.92 -6.05
C ILE A 148 -11.16 -22.06 -7.07
N ASP A 149 -12.24 -22.83 -7.21
CA ASP A 149 -12.33 -24.04 -8.04
C ASP A 149 -11.14 -25.00 -7.82
N GLY A 150 -10.70 -25.14 -6.56
CA GLY A 150 -9.57 -25.99 -6.17
C GLY A 150 -8.18 -25.39 -6.44
N LYS A 151 -8.09 -24.21 -7.06
CA LYS A 151 -6.81 -23.51 -7.28
C LYS A 151 -6.42 -22.74 -6.02
N PRO A 152 -5.24 -23.00 -5.43
CA PRO A 152 -4.83 -22.33 -4.19
C PRO A 152 -4.56 -20.84 -4.43
N VAL A 153 -4.60 -20.05 -3.36
CA VAL A 153 -4.30 -18.60 -3.39
C VAL A 153 -3.04 -18.26 -4.19
N ALA A 154 -1.94 -19.00 -4.03
CA ALA A 154 -0.71 -18.75 -4.77
C ALA A 154 -0.89 -18.84 -6.31
N ALA A 155 -1.71 -19.77 -6.80
CA ALA A 155 -2.00 -19.89 -8.23
C ALA A 155 -2.92 -18.75 -8.71
N ILE A 156 -3.85 -18.31 -7.86
CA ILE A 156 -4.71 -17.15 -8.13
C ILE A 156 -3.86 -15.88 -8.22
N GLU A 157 -2.94 -15.66 -7.28
CA GLU A 157 -2.01 -14.53 -7.31
C GLU A 157 -1.17 -14.52 -8.58
N ALA A 158 -0.53 -15.64 -8.92
CA ALA A 158 0.30 -15.75 -10.11
C ALA A 158 -0.49 -15.44 -11.40
N ALA A 159 -1.73 -15.89 -11.48
CA ALA A 159 -2.59 -15.65 -12.63
C ALA A 159 -3.11 -14.22 -12.70
N MET A 160 -3.38 -13.55 -11.57
CA MET A 160 -4.11 -12.27 -11.55
C MET A 160 -3.21 -11.04 -11.35
N LEU A 161 -2.05 -11.17 -10.70
CA LEU A 161 -1.11 -10.05 -10.46
C LEU A 161 -0.73 -9.26 -11.72
N PRO A 162 -0.55 -9.86 -12.91
CA PRO A 162 -0.24 -9.10 -14.13
C PRO A 162 -1.30 -8.07 -14.53
N LEU A 163 -2.54 -8.20 -14.04
CA LEU A 163 -3.62 -7.24 -14.28
C LEU A 163 -3.55 -6.02 -13.35
N VAL A 164 -2.75 -6.08 -12.29
CA VAL A 164 -2.73 -5.04 -11.26
C VAL A 164 -1.59 -4.07 -11.53
N ASN A 165 -1.95 -2.80 -11.70
CA ASN A 165 -0.98 -1.71 -11.79
C ASN A 165 -0.46 -1.35 -10.38
N GLY A 166 0.75 -0.80 -10.29
CA GLY A 166 1.37 -0.47 -9.00
C GLY A 166 2.86 -0.19 -9.14
N ASP A 167 3.40 0.68 -8.29
CA ASP A 167 4.81 1.09 -8.32
C ASP A 167 5.76 -0.06 -7.95
N ASN A 168 5.29 -0.95 -7.08
CA ASN A 168 6.04 -2.11 -6.58
C ASN A 168 5.11 -3.32 -6.35
N ALA A 169 5.71 -4.48 -6.07
CA ALA A 169 4.97 -5.74 -5.89
C ALA A 169 4.04 -5.73 -4.67
N GLY A 170 4.41 -5.02 -3.59
CA GLY A 170 3.59 -4.88 -2.39
C GLY A 170 2.26 -4.20 -2.69
N MET A 171 2.30 -3.07 -3.39
CA MET A 171 1.11 -2.34 -3.84
C MET A 171 0.20 -3.23 -4.70
N LYS A 172 0.78 -3.96 -5.67
CA LYS A 172 0.01 -4.86 -6.53
C LYS A 172 -0.72 -5.93 -5.72
N ARG A 173 -0.06 -6.56 -4.75
CA ARG A 173 -0.71 -7.53 -3.84
C ARG A 173 -1.81 -6.87 -2.99
N ALA A 174 -1.58 -5.66 -2.49
CA ALA A 174 -2.55 -4.96 -1.65
C ALA A 174 -3.85 -4.58 -2.39
N TYR A 175 -3.79 -4.36 -3.70
CA TYR A 175 -4.95 -4.05 -4.55
C TYR A 175 -5.50 -5.25 -5.33
N LEU A 176 -4.76 -6.37 -5.40
CA LEU A 176 -5.21 -7.60 -6.05
C LEU A 176 -6.60 -8.10 -5.62
N PRO A 177 -7.04 -7.98 -4.33
CA PRO A 177 -8.39 -8.34 -3.92
C PRO A 177 -9.49 -7.75 -4.81
N SER A 178 -9.32 -6.50 -5.25
CA SER A 178 -10.26 -5.79 -6.12
C SER A 178 -10.43 -6.46 -7.50
N PHE A 179 -9.43 -7.20 -7.97
CA PHE A 179 -9.45 -7.91 -9.24
C PHE A 179 -9.92 -9.35 -9.08
N ILE A 180 -9.55 -10.01 -7.97
CA ILE A 180 -10.05 -11.36 -7.62
C ILE A 180 -11.57 -11.36 -7.51
N MET A 181 -12.15 -10.24 -7.11
CA MET A 181 -13.60 -10.06 -6.97
C MET A 181 -14.36 -9.92 -8.29
N LEU A 182 -13.67 -9.89 -9.43
CA LEU A 182 -14.25 -9.73 -10.76
C LEU A 182 -14.28 -11.10 -11.46
N PRO A 183 -15.42 -11.81 -11.48
CA PRO A 183 -15.52 -13.17 -12.00
C PRO A 183 -15.17 -13.25 -13.49
N ASP A 184 -15.46 -12.20 -14.27
CA ASP A 184 -15.04 -12.12 -15.67
C ASP A 184 -13.51 -12.23 -15.81
N LEU A 185 -12.75 -11.57 -14.93
CA LEU A 185 -11.29 -11.64 -14.98
C LEU A 185 -10.77 -12.99 -14.50
N LEU A 186 -11.40 -13.61 -13.50
CA LEU A 186 -11.09 -14.98 -13.10
C LEU A 186 -11.28 -15.96 -14.28
N ARG A 187 -12.37 -15.84 -15.03
CA ARG A 187 -12.63 -16.63 -16.24
C ARG A 187 -11.60 -16.37 -17.33
N VAL A 188 -11.34 -15.10 -17.64
CA VAL A 188 -10.36 -14.70 -18.67
C VAL A 188 -8.96 -15.22 -18.35
N ARG A 189 -8.58 -15.28 -17.06
CA ARG A 189 -7.29 -15.83 -16.61
C ARG A 189 -7.32 -17.35 -16.42
N GLY A 190 -8.39 -18.01 -16.85
CA GLY A 190 -8.54 -19.47 -16.80
C GLY A 190 -8.62 -20.02 -15.38
N LEU A 191 -8.95 -19.20 -14.38
CA LEU A 191 -9.11 -19.63 -12.99
C LEU A 191 -10.45 -20.32 -12.76
N THR A 192 -11.50 -19.88 -13.43
CA THR A 192 -12.85 -20.47 -13.38
C THR A 192 -13.37 -20.77 -14.79
N ALA A 193 -14.30 -21.72 -14.91
CA ALA A 193 -14.96 -22.03 -16.18
C ALA A 193 -16.15 -21.10 -16.48
N ALA A 194 -16.76 -20.53 -15.45
CA ALA A 194 -17.90 -19.63 -15.51
C ALA A 194 -17.75 -18.48 -14.52
N ASN A 195 -18.72 -17.56 -14.53
CA ASN A 195 -18.79 -16.46 -13.56
C ASN A 195 -19.35 -16.89 -12.19
N GLU A 196 -19.65 -18.18 -12.05
CA GLU A 196 -19.97 -18.86 -10.80
C GLU A 196 -18.88 -19.89 -10.51
N ALA A 197 -18.39 -19.96 -9.26
CA ALA A 197 -17.28 -20.83 -8.88
C ALA A 197 -17.40 -21.34 -7.43
N ARG A 198 -16.65 -22.39 -7.10
CA ARG A 198 -16.55 -22.93 -5.73
C ARG A 198 -15.40 -22.25 -4.98
N TRP A 199 -15.73 -21.56 -3.90
CA TRP A 199 -14.80 -20.83 -3.06
C TRP A 199 -14.63 -21.54 -1.73
N ARG A 200 -13.38 -21.81 -1.36
CA ARG A 200 -13.05 -22.43 -0.08
C ARG A 200 -12.51 -21.39 0.88
N PHE A 201 -13.05 -21.37 2.09
CA PHE A 201 -12.65 -20.45 3.14
C PHE A 201 -12.26 -21.20 4.42
N ARG A 202 -11.41 -20.59 5.24
CA ARG A 202 -10.98 -21.11 6.55
C ARG A 202 -11.30 -20.12 7.66
N PHE A 203 -12.00 -20.59 8.68
CA PHE A 203 -12.32 -19.82 9.88
C PHE A 203 -11.17 -19.79 10.89
N PRO A 204 -11.18 -18.86 11.86
CA PRO A 204 -10.19 -18.84 12.94
C PRO A 204 -10.10 -20.16 13.74
N SER A 205 -11.20 -20.91 13.81
CA SER A 205 -11.25 -22.24 14.45
C SER A 205 -10.53 -23.35 13.67
N GLY A 206 -9.98 -23.05 12.48
CA GLY A 206 -9.41 -24.02 11.56
C GLY A 206 -10.44 -24.75 10.69
N ARG A 207 -11.74 -24.59 10.97
CA ARG A 207 -12.81 -25.17 10.15
C ARG A 207 -12.80 -24.56 8.75
N GLU A 208 -12.84 -25.39 7.73
CA GLU A 208 -13.02 -24.95 6.34
C GLU A 208 -14.46 -25.13 5.87
N VAL A 209 -14.90 -24.23 5.00
CA VAL A 209 -16.19 -24.32 4.30
C VAL A 209 -15.96 -24.08 2.82
N GLU A 210 -16.81 -24.69 2.00
CA GLU A 210 -16.87 -24.44 0.57
C GLU A 210 -18.23 -23.84 0.23
N GLU A 211 -18.21 -22.75 -0.55
CA GLU A 211 -19.40 -22.00 -0.93
C GLU A 211 -19.39 -21.77 -2.44
N ARG A 212 -20.57 -21.83 -3.05
CA ARG A 212 -20.74 -21.50 -4.45
C ARG A 212 -21.12 -20.03 -4.55
N LEU A 213 -20.22 -19.21 -5.09
CA LEU A 213 -20.47 -17.77 -5.26
C LEU A 213 -20.73 -17.47 -6.72
N SER A 214 -21.78 -16.69 -6.95
CA SER A 214 -22.19 -16.19 -8.27
C SER A 214 -22.04 -14.68 -8.34
N ALA A 215 -21.82 -14.16 -9.53
CA ALA A 215 -21.78 -12.73 -9.78
C ALA A 215 -23.09 -12.04 -9.35
N LEU A 216 -22.97 -10.86 -8.76
CA LEU A 216 -24.10 -10.00 -8.45
C LEU A 216 -24.73 -9.46 -9.75
N PRO A 217 -26.07 -9.30 -9.79
CA PRO A 217 -26.72 -8.56 -10.86
C PRO A 217 -26.16 -7.12 -10.96
N ASP A 218 -26.13 -6.57 -12.18
CA ASP A 218 -25.75 -5.19 -12.40
C ASP A 218 -26.67 -4.24 -11.61
N GLY A 219 -26.08 -3.33 -10.83
CA GLY A 219 -26.81 -2.36 -10.01
C GLY A 219 -27.45 -2.92 -8.74
N ALA A 220 -27.03 -4.10 -8.27
CA ALA A 220 -27.50 -4.68 -7.02
C ALA A 220 -27.08 -3.83 -5.80
N ASP A 221 -28.01 -3.08 -5.21
CA ASP A 221 -27.84 -2.41 -3.92
C ASP A 221 -28.07 -3.40 -2.78
N LEU A 222 -27.01 -3.73 -2.05
CA LEU A 222 -27.02 -4.72 -0.98
C LEU A 222 -26.77 -4.05 0.37
N ALA A 223 -27.53 -4.47 1.38
CA ALA A 223 -27.24 -4.17 2.77
C ALA A 223 -26.03 -5.00 3.27
N TRP A 224 -24.83 -4.65 2.77
CA TRP A 224 -23.57 -5.34 3.07
C TRP A 224 -23.37 -5.49 4.58
N ALA A 225 -23.11 -6.72 5.02
CA ALA A 225 -22.54 -6.92 6.35
C ALA A 225 -21.06 -6.52 6.28
N LYS A 226 -20.72 -5.37 6.85
CA LYS A 226 -19.37 -4.80 6.85
C LYS A 226 -18.95 -4.35 8.25
N GLU A 227 -17.64 -4.20 8.44
CA GLU A 227 -17.12 -3.38 9.54
C GLU A 227 -17.61 -1.93 9.40
N PRO A 228 -17.80 -1.19 10.51
CA PRO A 228 -18.18 0.22 10.45
C PRO A 228 -17.22 1.02 9.56
N ASP A 229 -17.77 1.94 8.77
CA ASP A 229 -16.94 2.86 7.99
C ASP A 229 -16.03 3.63 8.94
N THR A 230 -14.74 3.64 8.65
CA THR A 230 -13.78 4.42 9.45
C THR A 230 -13.81 5.86 8.93
N PRO A 231 -13.99 6.87 9.79
CA PRO A 231 -13.88 8.27 9.39
C PRO A 231 -12.52 8.58 8.75
N ILE A 232 -12.48 9.60 7.89
CA ILE A 232 -11.23 10.04 7.24
C ILE A 232 -10.15 10.38 8.28
N PHE A 233 -10.58 10.95 9.41
CA PHE A 233 -9.73 11.31 10.53
C PHE A 233 -10.19 10.61 11.81
N GLY A 234 -9.25 10.02 12.54
CA GLY A 234 -9.51 9.41 13.86
C GLY A 234 -8.44 9.80 14.86
N LEU A 235 -8.84 10.17 16.07
CA LEU A 235 -7.93 10.48 17.17
C LEU A 235 -8.27 9.59 18.36
N LEU A 236 -7.32 8.77 18.80
CA LEU A 236 -7.50 7.79 19.86
C LEU A 236 -6.35 7.90 20.87
N PRO A 237 -6.61 8.35 22.10
CA PRO A 237 -5.65 8.19 23.19
C PRO A 237 -5.61 6.72 23.64
N LEU A 238 -4.41 6.24 23.93
CA LEU A 238 -4.12 4.92 24.49
C LEU A 238 -3.28 5.07 25.77
N ASP A 239 -3.22 4.00 26.56
CA ASP A 239 -2.41 3.94 27.78
C ASP A 239 -0.94 4.26 27.52
N GLY A 240 -0.26 4.80 28.54
CA GLY A 240 1.16 5.18 28.44
C GLY A 240 1.42 6.48 27.69
N GLY A 241 0.40 7.33 27.54
CA GLY A 241 0.52 8.64 26.89
C GLY A 241 0.65 8.56 25.38
N ILE A 242 0.13 7.49 24.75
CA ILE A 242 0.17 7.31 23.30
C ILE A 242 -1.07 7.94 22.68
N VAL A 243 -0.87 8.85 21.72
CA VAL A 243 -1.93 9.47 20.92
C VAL A 243 -1.84 8.91 19.50
N VAL A 244 -2.87 8.18 19.07
CA VAL A 244 -2.96 7.65 17.71
C VAL A 244 -3.82 8.59 16.85
N ALA A 245 -3.21 9.14 15.81
CA ALA A 245 -3.84 9.99 14.81
C ALA A 245 -3.92 9.24 13.48
N ARG A 246 -5.09 8.72 13.14
CA ARG A 246 -5.35 8.07 11.85
C ARG A 246 -5.73 9.10 10.80
N ILE A 247 -5.05 9.03 9.66
CA ILE A 247 -5.34 9.84 8.47
C ILE A 247 -5.50 8.86 7.31
N SER A 248 -6.73 8.54 6.91
CA SER A 248 -6.99 7.56 5.84
C SER A 248 -7.00 8.16 4.43
N GLU A 249 -6.98 9.48 4.31
CA GLU A 249 -6.84 10.21 3.04
C GLU A 249 -6.12 11.54 3.30
N ILE A 250 -5.26 11.96 2.37
CA ILE A 250 -4.69 13.31 2.36
C ILE A 250 -5.68 14.26 1.69
N GLY A 251 -6.78 14.55 2.39
CA GLY A 251 -7.87 15.38 1.87
C GLY A 251 -8.53 16.18 2.98
N ASN A 252 -9.57 16.94 2.65
CA ASN A 252 -10.46 17.51 3.66
C ASN A 252 -11.68 16.59 3.80
N ALA A 253 -12.08 16.29 5.03
CA ALA A 253 -13.36 15.67 5.30
C ALA A 253 -14.49 16.70 5.09
N PRO A 254 -15.75 16.25 4.89
CA PRO A 254 -16.89 17.16 4.69
C PRO A 254 -17.05 18.23 5.78
N ASP A 255 -16.69 17.90 7.02
CA ASP A 255 -16.87 18.71 8.23
C ASP A 255 -15.55 19.18 8.86
N GLN A 256 -14.39 18.76 8.33
CA GLN A 256 -13.09 19.07 8.92
C GLN A 256 -11.96 19.12 7.88
N SER A 257 -11.15 20.17 7.89
CA SER A 257 -9.92 20.22 7.09
C SER A 257 -8.77 19.42 7.72
N LEU A 258 -7.83 18.94 6.92
CA LEU A 258 -6.63 18.26 7.45
C LEU A 258 -5.80 19.19 8.36
N ALA A 259 -5.77 20.49 8.06
CA ALA A 259 -5.11 21.48 8.92
C ALA A 259 -5.78 21.57 10.31
N ALA A 260 -7.11 21.66 10.36
CA ALA A 260 -7.84 21.69 11.63
C ALA A 260 -7.73 20.35 12.38
N PHE A 261 -7.58 19.23 11.68
CA PHE A 261 -7.29 17.95 12.31
C PHE A 261 -5.86 17.90 12.89
N ALA A 262 -4.87 18.44 12.17
CA ALA A 262 -3.50 18.60 12.69
C ALA A 262 -3.49 19.42 13.99
N ASP A 263 -4.25 20.51 14.07
CA ASP A 263 -4.38 21.28 15.33
C ASP A 263 -4.92 20.43 16.48
N LYS A 264 -5.92 19.56 16.23
CA LYS A 264 -6.44 18.62 17.23
C LYS A 264 -5.40 17.57 17.65
N ILE A 265 -4.61 17.05 16.71
CA ILE A 265 -3.52 16.11 17.01
C ILE A 265 -2.55 16.76 18.00
N TYR A 266 -2.09 17.97 17.69
CA TYR A 266 -1.07 18.63 18.51
C TYR A 266 -1.62 19.17 19.83
N ALA A 267 -2.88 19.61 19.88
CA ALA A 267 -3.54 19.91 21.15
C ALA A 267 -3.58 18.69 22.08
N ALA A 268 -3.86 17.50 21.55
CA ALA A 268 -3.84 16.25 22.33
C ALA A 268 -2.42 15.87 22.80
N VAL A 269 -1.41 16.06 21.95
CA VAL A 269 0.00 15.87 22.32
C VAL A 269 0.40 16.83 23.44
N ASP A 270 0.07 18.12 23.32
CA ASP A 270 0.45 19.16 24.29
C ASP A 270 -0.26 18.97 25.65
N GLN A 271 -1.46 18.37 25.66
CA GLN A 271 -2.21 18.04 26.88
C GLN A 271 -1.78 16.72 27.53
N THR A 272 -0.99 15.89 26.85
CA THR A 272 -0.59 14.56 27.33
C THR A 272 0.82 14.61 27.93
N PRO A 273 0.98 14.34 29.24
CA PRO A 273 2.31 14.24 29.85
C PRO A 273 3.16 13.15 29.18
N ASP A 274 4.38 13.51 28.78
CA ASP A 274 5.32 12.60 28.10
C ASP A 274 4.72 11.93 26.84
N ALA A 275 3.95 12.69 26.07
CA ALA A 275 3.23 12.22 24.90
C ALA A 275 4.10 11.46 23.89
N ARG A 276 3.52 10.40 23.34
CA ARG A 276 4.01 9.67 22.16
C ARG A 276 2.97 9.81 21.05
N LEU A 277 3.36 10.27 19.88
CA LEU A 277 2.47 10.42 18.73
C LEU A 277 2.67 9.26 17.75
N VAL A 278 1.56 8.64 17.35
CA VAL A 278 1.49 7.67 16.26
C VAL A 278 0.63 8.26 15.15
N ILE A 279 1.22 8.54 13.99
CA ILE A 279 0.48 8.94 12.79
C ILE A 279 0.21 7.68 11.97
N ASP A 280 -1.05 7.24 11.89
CA ASP A 280 -1.43 6.03 11.14
C ASP A 280 -1.84 6.37 9.70
N LEU A 281 -0.97 6.02 8.73
CA LEU A 281 -1.15 6.20 7.29
C LEU A 281 -1.42 4.88 6.56
N ARG A 282 -1.66 3.79 7.30
CA ARG A 282 -1.98 2.48 6.70
C ARG A 282 -3.30 2.58 5.94
N GLY A 283 -3.33 2.03 4.74
CA GLY A 283 -4.52 2.12 3.88
C GLY A 283 -4.72 3.47 3.18
N ASN A 284 -3.86 4.48 3.41
CA ASN A 284 -4.05 5.82 2.86
C ASN A 284 -3.55 5.93 1.41
N PRO A 285 -4.44 6.08 0.42
CA PRO A 285 -4.05 6.07 -0.99
C PRO A 285 -3.51 7.41 -1.51
N GLY A 286 -3.39 8.42 -0.64
CA GLY A 286 -2.94 9.76 -0.98
C GLY A 286 -4.08 10.76 -1.06
N GLY A 287 -4.02 11.67 -2.04
CA GLY A 287 -4.89 12.84 -2.11
C GLY A 287 -4.13 14.08 -2.59
N ASN A 288 -4.21 15.17 -1.85
CA ASN A 288 -3.65 16.46 -2.22
C ASN A 288 -2.35 16.79 -1.46
N ASN A 289 -1.23 16.82 -2.18
CA ASN A 289 0.09 17.14 -1.63
C ASN A 289 0.17 18.49 -0.89
N PHE A 290 -0.64 19.48 -1.26
CA PHE A 290 -0.61 20.81 -0.63
C PHE A 290 -1.15 20.82 0.81
N LEU A 291 -1.72 19.71 1.29
CA LEU A 291 -2.34 19.61 2.62
C LEU A 291 -1.43 18.95 3.68
N ILE A 292 -0.25 18.44 3.33
CA ILE A 292 0.60 17.68 4.27
C ILE A 292 1.36 18.57 5.26
N ASP A 293 1.59 19.83 4.90
CA ASP A 293 2.44 20.78 5.64
C ASP A 293 2.08 20.97 7.12
N PRO A 294 0.79 21.18 7.50
CA PRO A 294 0.40 21.33 8.90
C PRO A 294 0.75 20.11 9.76
N VAL A 295 0.64 18.90 9.18
CA VAL A 295 1.01 17.67 9.87
C VAL A 295 2.52 17.64 10.14
N VAL A 296 3.36 17.94 9.14
CA VAL A 296 4.82 17.88 9.28
C VAL A 296 5.35 18.98 10.20
N ARG A 297 4.99 20.24 9.94
CA ARG A 297 5.45 21.41 10.73
C ARG A 297 4.99 21.31 12.18
N GLY A 298 3.79 20.77 12.34
CA GLY A 298 3.25 20.21 13.56
C GLY A 298 4.29 19.47 14.39
N ALA A 299 4.71 18.29 13.92
CA ALA A 299 5.63 17.41 14.62
C ALA A 299 7.00 18.06 14.86
N ILE A 300 7.51 18.82 13.89
CA ILE A 300 8.80 19.53 14.01
C ILE A 300 8.79 20.50 15.20
N ALA A 301 7.71 21.25 15.39
CA ALA A 301 7.66 22.33 16.37
C ALA A 301 7.43 21.87 17.83
N ARG A 302 7.26 20.57 18.11
CA ARG A 302 6.96 20.06 19.47
C ARG A 302 8.16 19.30 20.04
N PRO A 303 8.96 19.90 20.95
CA PRO A 303 10.11 19.23 21.57
C PRO A 303 9.77 17.92 22.29
N ALA A 304 8.54 17.75 22.78
CA ALA A 304 8.07 16.51 23.39
C ALA A 304 8.18 15.29 22.46
N LEU A 305 8.07 15.50 21.14
CA LEU A 305 8.18 14.45 20.13
C LEU A 305 9.64 14.22 19.68
N TRP A 306 10.58 15.08 20.08
CA TRP A 306 12.02 14.95 19.81
C TRP A 306 12.75 14.22 20.93
N LYS A 307 12.14 13.13 21.41
CA LYS A 307 12.70 12.17 22.35
C LYS A 307 12.73 10.77 21.71
N PRO A 308 13.72 9.92 22.00
CA PRO A 308 13.77 8.56 21.44
C PRO A 308 12.50 7.77 21.76
N GLY A 309 11.81 7.26 20.74
CA GLY A 309 10.58 6.47 20.92
C GLY A 309 9.29 7.27 21.16
N HIS A 310 9.24 8.55 20.75
CA HIS A 310 8.07 9.43 20.94
C HIS A 310 7.30 9.80 19.66
N LEU A 311 7.83 9.49 18.48
CA LEU A 311 7.17 9.80 17.21
C LEU A 311 7.23 8.58 16.29
N PHE A 312 6.07 8.12 15.85
CA PHE A 312 5.92 6.97 14.99
C PHE A 312 5.01 7.30 13.81
N VAL A 313 5.28 6.65 12.67
CA VAL A 313 4.38 6.66 11.51
C VAL A 313 4.10 5.23 11.11
N LEU A 314 2.82 4.84 11.09
CA LEU A 314 2.42 3.54 10.60
C LEU A 314 2.24 3.59 9.09
N ILE A 315 2.89 2.66 8.39
CA ILE A 315 2.90 2.57 6.93
C ILE A 315 2.53 1.16 6.47
N ASP A 316 1.95 1.06 5.28
CA ASP A 316 1.72 -0.22 4.60
C ASP A 316 1.75 -0.10 3.07
N ALA A 317 1.56 -1.23 2.40
CA ALA A 317 1.56 -1.34 0.95
C ALA A 317 0.44 -0.54 0.24
N LYS A 318 -0.47 0.11 0.98
CA LYS A 318 -1.46 1.06 0.44
C LYS A 318 -1.12 2.52 0.70
N THR A 319 -0.14 2.83 1.57
CA THR A 319 0.41 4.18 1.75
C THR A 319 1.03 4.64 0.42
N PHE A 320 0.34 5.55 -0.28
CA PHE A 320 0.62 5.89 -1.67
C PHE A 320 0.43 7.39 -1.98
N SER A 321 1.04 7.87 -3.06
CA SER A 321 0.88 9.24 -3.58
C SER A 321 1.12 10.31 -2.49
N ALA A 322 0.17 11.22 -2.21
CA ALA A 322 0.39 12.26 -1.22
C ALA A 322 0.70 11.73 0.20
N ALA A 323 0.25 10.51 0.54
CA ALA A 323 0.61 9.87 1.80
C ALA A 323 2.08 9.41 1.79
N GLN A 324 2.60 8.95 0.64
CA GLN A 324 4.02 8.69 0.46
C GLN A 324 4.85 9.97 0.60
N ASN A 325 4.36 11.10 0.08
CA ASN A 325 5.07 12.39 0.22
C ASN A 325 5.07 12.89 1.68
N LEU A 326 3.99 12.64 2.44
CA LEU A 326 3.99 12.82 3.89
C LEU A 326 5.03 11.91 4.57
N VAL A 327 5.13 10.63 4.19
CA VAL A 327 6.18 9.73 4.70
C VAL A 327 7.58 10.27 4.39
N ASN A 328 7.84 10.73 3.17
CA ASN A 328 9.11 11.34 2.76
C ASN A 328 9.46 12.54 3.65
N ALA A 329 8.49 13.43 3.91
CA ALA A 329 8.69 14.60 4.75
C ALA A 329 8.96 14.22 6.22
N MET A 330 8.24 13.23 6.76
CA MET A 330 8.47 12.72 8.12
C MET A 330 9.84 12.04 8.25
N GLU A 331 10.23 11.19 7.29
CA GLU A 331 11.55 10.54 7.22
C GLU A 331 12.69 11.57 7.13
N ARG A 332 12.46 12.68 6.42
CA ARG A 332 13.50 13.69 6.15
C ARG A 332 13.68 14.68 7.30
N TRP A 333 12.59 15.13 7.92
CA TRP A 333 12.60 16.31 8.79
C TRP A 333 12.35 16.01 10.27
N THR A 334 12.08 14.76 10.64
CA THR A 334 11.74 14.37 12.01
C THR A 334 12.48 13.11 12.44
N PRO A 335 12.57 12.81 13.74
CA PRO A 335 13.12 11.53 14.22
C PRO A 335 12.11 10.37 14.15
N ALA A 336 11.05 10.49 13.34
CA ALA A 336 9.94 9.54 13.32
C ALA A 336 10.37 8.11 12.95
N LEU A 337 9.87 7.14 13.72
CA LEU A 337 10.03 5.73 13.42
C LEU A 337 8.88 5.22 12.57
N LEU A 338 9.19 4.88 11.32
CA LEU A 338 8.31 4.11 10.44
C LEU A 338 8.12 2.67 10.95
N VAL A 339 6.87 2.23 11.12
CA VAL A 339 6.51 0.88 11.63
C VAL A 339 5.43 0.28 10.72
N GLY A 340 5.50 -1.01 10.43
CA GLY A 340 4.49 -1.71 9.63
C GLY A 340 5.09 -2.48 8.45
N GLU A 341 4.63 -2.18 7.24
CA GLU A 341 5.08 -2.80 5.98
C GLU A 341 5.64 -1.74 5.03
N PRO A 342 6.47 -2.11 4.04
CA PRO A 342 6.94 -1.16 3.03
C PRO A 342 5.77 -0.43 2.36
N THR A 343 5.98 0.85 2.04
CA THR A 343 4.95 1.66 1.38
C THR A 343 4.58 1.14 -0.01
N GLY A 344 3.36 1.46 -0.45
CA GLY A 344 2.92 1.15 -1.82
C GLY A 344 3.53 2.09 -2.87
N GLY A 345 3.84 3.33 -2.49
CA GLY A 345 4.46 4.31 -3.37
C GLY A 345 5.99 4.29 -3.31
N ALA A 346 6.63 4.48 -4.46
CA ALA A 346 8.06 4.79 -4.47
C ALA A 346 8.28 6.22 -3.92
N PRO A 347 9.34 6.48 -3.13
CA PRO A 347 9.65 7.82 -2.60
C PRO A 347 9.77 8.89 -3.67
N SER A 348 10.23 8.52 -4.86
CA SER A 348 10.15 9.34 -6.07
C SER A 348 9.41 8.55 -7.16
N SER A 349 8.34 9.12 -7.69
CA SER A 349 7.44 8.43 -8.63
C SER A 349 6.79 9.41 -9.59
N TYR A 350 6.33 8.88 -10.74
CA TYR A 350 5.46 9.62 -11.63
C TYR A 350 4.02 9.55 -11.11
N GLY A 351 3.35 10.70 -11.00
CA GLY A 351 2.00 10.86 -10.47
C GLY A 351 1.14 11.82 -11.29
N ASP A 352 0.10 12.37 -10.66
CA ASP A 352 -0.82 13.37 -11.24
C ASP A 352 -1.32 12.96 -12.62
N SER A 353 -1.99 11.82 -12.67
CA SER A 353 -2.37 11.22 -13.93
C SER A 353 -3.36 12.09 -14.72
N LYS A 354 -3.09 12.32 -16.01
CA LYS A 354 -4.07 12.84 -16.96
C LYS A 354 -5.05 11.76 -17.36
N ARG A 355 -6.28 12.14 -17.67
CA ARG A 355 -7.34 11.25 -18.13
C ARG A 355 -7.49 11.39 -19.65
N ILE A 356 -7.45 10.28 -20.36
CA ILE A 356 -7.66 10.20 -21.80
C ILE A 356 -8.77 9.19 -22.05
N THR A 357 -9.83 9.62 -22.73
CA THR A 357 -10.94 8.76 -23.15
C THR A 357 -10.60 8.11 -24.48
N LEU A 358 -10.66 6.78 -24.56
CA LEU A 358 -10.46 6.04 -25.80
C LEU A 358 -11.66 6.25 -26.75
N PRO A 359 -11.42 6.41 -28.06
CA PRO A 359 -12.42 6.92 -29.00
C PRO A 359 -13.62 5.99 -29.23
N GLU A 360 -13.45 4.68 -29.20
CA GLU A 360 -14.49 3.72 -29.56
C GLU A 360 -15.21 3.16 -28.32
N SER A 361 -14.45 2.68 -27.33
CA SER A 361 -15.02 2.10 -26.10
C SER A 361 -15.39 3.11 -25.02
N GLY A 362 -14.85 4.33 -25.09
CA GLY A 362 -14.98 5.32 -24.02
C GLY A 362 -14.22 4.96 -22.73
N LEU A 363 -13.42 3.89 -22.71
CA LEU A 363 -12.56 3.56 -21.57
C LEU A 363 -11.64 4.73 -21.24
N THR A 364 -11.40 4.97 -19.95
CA THR A 364 -10.48 6.02 -19.53
C THR A 364 -9.10 5.46 -19.22
N LEU A 365 -8.13 5.77 -20.07
CA LEU A 365 -6.71 5.63 -19.77
C LEU A 365 -6.29 6.76 -18.83
N ARG A 366 -5.63 6.41 -17.74
CA ARG A 366 -4.94 7.35 -16.86
C ARG A 366 -3.44 7.20 -17.07
N VAL A 367 -2.75 8.31 -17.29
CA VAL A 367 -1.31 8.33 -17.55
C VAL A 367 -0.64 9.35 -16.63
N SER A 368 0.34 8.92 -15.83
CA SER A 368 1.14 9.81 -14.98
C SER A 368 1.71 10.97 -15.81
N SER A 369 1.69 12.19 -15.27
CA SER A 369 2.10 13.38 -16.02
C SER A 369 3.13 14.27 -15.31
N LEU A 370 3.39 14.04 -14.03
CA LEU A 370 4.39 14.79 -13.26
C LEU A 370 5.33 13.84 -12.52
N TYR A 371 6.61 14.19 -12.42
CA TYR A 371 7.59 13.45 -11.63
C TYR A 371 7.76 14.12 -10.25
N TRP A 372 7.36 13.42 -9.19
CA TRP A 372 7.57 13.87 -7.81
C TRP A 372 8.89 13.33 -7.29
N GLN A 373 9.80 14.23 -6.92
CA GLN A 373 11.11 13.91 -6.35
C GLN A 373 11.34 14.71 -5.07
N ASP A 374 10.63 14.33 -4.00
CA ASP A 374 10.72 14.99 -2.69
C ASP A 374 11.94 14.52 -1.86
N THR A 375 12.51 13.37 -2.25
CA THR A 375 13.76 12.84 -1.71
C THR A 375 14.96 13.25 -2.58
N GLY A 376 16.15 12.70 -2.33
CA GLY A 376 17.34 13.10 -3.07
C GLY A 376 17.41 12.48 -4.47
N PRO A 377 18.18 13.05 -5.42
CA PRO A 377 18.27 12.53 -6.79
C PRO A 377 18.86 11.12 -6.90
N LEU A 378 19.49 10.63 -5.83
CA LEU A 378 20.07 9.29 -5.72
C LEU A 378 19.12 8.26 -5.08
N ASP A 379 17.94 8.68 -4.63
CA ASP A 379 16.95 7.77 -4.09
C ASP A 379 16.34 6.95 -5.24
N LYS A 380 16.64 5.66 -5.24
CA LYS A 380 16.19 4.68 -6.24
C LYS A 380 15.29 3.62 -5.64
N ARG A 381 14.86 3.81 -4.39
CA ARG A 381 13.97 2.88 -3.70
C ARG A 381 12.64 2.83 -4.44
N ASP A 382 12.05 1.65 -4.52
CA ASP A 382 10.70 1.42 -5.06
C ASP A 382 9.63 1.45 -3.95
N ALA A 383 10.05 1.49 -2.69
CA ALA A 383 9.23 1.67 -1.49
C ALA A 383 10.05 2.28 -0.34
N THR A 384 9.40 2.96 0.59
CA THR A 384 9.99 3.25 1.91
C THR A 384 9.80 2.05 2.81
N ALA A 385 10.90 1.43 3.26
CA ALA A 385 10.86 0.34 4.22
C ALA A 385 10.60 0.86 5.66
N PRO A 386 9.88 0.11 6.50
CA PRO A 386 9.74 0.45 7.92
C PRO A 386 11.06 0.22 8.67
N HIS A 387 11.31 1.01 9.71
CA HIS A 387 12.40 0.70 10.66
C HIS A 387 12.05 -0.53 11.51
N VAL A 388 10.75 -0.75 11.75
CA VAL A 388 10.23 -1.91 12.49
C VAL A 388 9.17 -2.59 11.65
N ALA A 389 9.53 -3.74 11.07
CA ALA A 389 8.57 -4.57 10.34
C ALA A 389 7.53 -5.14 11.31
N ALA A 390 6.25 -4.88 11.03
CA ALA A 390 5.11 -5.37 11.78
C ALA A 390 3.95 -5.69 10.83
N PRO A 391 4.13 -6.65 9.90
CA PRO A 391 3.11 -7.03 8.93
C PRO A 391 1.87 -7.61 9.62
N ARG A 392 0.68 -7.31 9.08
CA ARG A 392 -0.58 -7.85 9.62
C ARG A 392 -0.94 -9.16 8.94
N THR A 393 -0.95 -10.26 9.70
CA THR A 393 -1.36 -11.58 9.21
C THR A 393 -2.88 -11.73 9.18
N VAL A 394 -3.38 -12.73 8.47
CA VAL A 394 -4.79 -13.16 8.53
C VAL A 394 -5.22 -13.43 9.97
N ALA A 395 -4.37 -14.08 10.76
CA ALA A 395 -4.65 -14.36 12.17
C ALA A 395 -4.75 -13.08 13.01
N ASP A 396 -3.89 -12.09 12.76
CA ASP A 396 -3.96 -10.78 13.42
C ASP A 396 -5.30 -10.08 13.11
N LEU A 397 -5.71 -10.07 11.84
CA LEU A 397 -7.00 -9.49 11.43
C LEU A 397 -8.19 -10.24 12.03
N GLN A 398 -8.13 -11.58 12.09
CA GLN A 398 -9.18 -12.42 12.68
C GLN A 398 -9.34 -12.21 14.19
N THR A 399 -8.27 -11.85 14.88
CA THR A 399 -8.26 -11.68 16.35
C THR A 399 -8.30 -10.22 16.80
N GLY A 400 -8.26 -9.26 15.86
CA GLY A 400 -8.19 -7.83 16.16
C GLY A 400 -6.85 -7.39 16.77
N ARG A 401 -5.79 -8.19 16.65
CA ARG A 401 -4.46 -7.86 17.14
C ARG A 401 -3.77 -6.89 16.18
N ASP A 402 -3.21 -5.80 16.70
CA ASP A 402 -2.38 -4.88 15.92
C ASP A 402 -0.88 -5.08 16.28
N PRO A 403 -0.08 -5.77 15.44
CA PRO A 403 1.33 -6.00 15.71
C PRO A 403 2.15 -4.71 15.71
N ALA A 404 1.76 -3.68 14.96
CA ALA A 404 2.48 -2.40 14.91
C ALA A 404 2.28 -1.61 16.20
N LEU A 405 1.04 -1.53 16.70
CA LEU A 405 0.77 -0.88 17.99
C LEU A 405 1.39 -1.65 19.16
N ALA A 406 1.39 -2.98 19.11
CA ALA A 406 2.08 -3.81 20.10
C ALA A 406 3.60 -3.55 20.11
N ALA A 407 4.23 -3.41 18.94
CA ALA A 407 5.65 -3.05 18.84
C ALA A 407 5.93 -1.64 19.38
N ILE A 408 5.09 -0.66 19.03
CA ILE A 408 5.19 0.71 19.54
C ILE A 408 5.11 0.74 21.07
N ALA A 409 4.16 0.02 21.66
CA ALA A 409 4.01 -0.06 23.11
C ALA A 409 5.29 -0.56 23.80
N LEU A 410 6.06 -1.47 23.19
CA LEU A 410 7.35 -1.93 23.71
C LEU A 410 8.47 -0.89 23.52
N LEU A 411 8.53 -0.24 22.36
CA LEU A 411 9.50 0.81 22.05
C LEU A 411 9.28 2.11 22.84
N SER A 412 8.09 2.25 23.42
CA SER A 412 7.70 3.40 24.24
C SER A 412 7.99 3.21 25.73
N ARG A 413 8.46 2.03 26.16
CA ARG A 413 8.70 1.70 27.57
C ARG A 413 10.21 1.64 27.86
N PRO A 414 10.79 2.66 28.51
CA PRO A 414 12.20 2.63 28.93
C PRO A 414 12.48 1.39 29.77
N GLN A 415 13.55 0.67 29.47
CA GLN A 415 13.91 -0.55 30.19
C GLN A 415 15.41 -0.82 30.13
N GLY A 416 16.00 -1.06 31.30
CA GLY A 416 17.38 -1.49 31.43
C GLY A 416 18.40 -0.43 31.05
N SER A 417 19.67 -0.84 30.99
CA SER A 417 20.79 0.02 30.63
C SER A 417 21.06 -0.01 29.12
N ALA A 418 21.38 1.15 28.55
CA ALA A 418 21.86 1.26 27.18
C ALA A 418 23.27 0.67 26.96
N GLN A 419 23.99 0.30 28.03
CA GLN A 419 25.30 -0.35 27.95
C GLN A 419 25.23 -1.67 27.15
N GLY A 420 26.32 -1.96 26.43
CA GLY A 420 26.48 -3.13 25.58
C GLY A 420 26.59 -2.79 24.09
N SER A 421 26.57 -3.83 23.26
CA SER A 421 26.66 -3.75 21.81
C SER A 421 25.28 -3.87 21.17
N TRP A 422 25.01 -3.02 20.17
CA TRP A 422 23.75 -2.96 19.46
C TRP A 422 23.98 -2.86 17.95
N ALA A 423 23.06 -3.44 17.19
CA ALA A 423 23.05 -3.35 15.74
C ALA A 423 21.63 -3.05 15.23
N ALA A 424 21.52 -2.14 14.27
CA ALA A 424 20.27 -1.79 13.61
C ALA A 424 20.45 -1.77 12.08
N PRO A 425 19.43 -2.22 11.31
CA PRO A 425 19.29 -1.72 9.96
C PRO A 425 19.12 -0.19 10.02
N PHE A 426 19.77 0.49 9.10
CA PHE A 426 19.90 1.94 9.07
C PHE A 426 19.80 2.41 7.62
N THR A 427 19.11 3.52 7.37
CA THR A 427 19.04 4.11 6.02
C THR A 427 19.78 5.43 6.01
N TYR A 428 20.98 5.46 5.42
CA TYR A 428 21.77 6.69 5.31
C TYR A 428 21.68 7.25 3.90
N VAL A 429 21.15 8.47 3.76
CA VAL A 429 20.95 9.13 2.45
C VAL A 429 20.30 8.15 1.45
N TYR A 430 19.22 7.52 1.89
CA TYR A 430 18.40 6.59 1.10
C TYR A 430 19.09 5.27 0.70
N ARG A 431 20.25 4.96 1.28
CA ARG A 431 20.96 3.69 1.10
C ARG A 431 20.85 2.82 2.36
N PRO A 432 20.46 1.54 2.23
CA PRO A 432 20.54 0.59 3.33
C PRO A 432 21.99 0.46 3.83
N ALA A 433 22.13 0.43 5.14
CA ALA A 433 23.38 0.26 5.86
C ALA A 433 23.10 -0.40 7.21
N THR A 434 24.16 -0.75 7.95
CA THR A 434 24.06 -1.30 9.29
C THR A 434 24.76 -0.36 10.27
N LEU A 435 23.99 0.21 11.19
CA LEU A 435 24.57 0.96 12.31
C LEU A 435 24.92 -0.04 13.41
N ARG A 436 26.19 -0.09 13.79
CA ARG A 436 26.66 -0.81 14.97
C ARG A 436 27.12 0.21 16.00
N VAL A 437 26.69 0.05 17.25
CA VAL A 437 27.10 0.93 18.37
C VAL A 437 27.47 0.10 19.58
N ARG A 438 28.46 0.56 20.34
CA ARG A 438 28.88 -0.03 21.60
C ARG A 438 28.97 1.05 22.65
N PHE A 439 28.37 0.80 23.81
CA PHE A 439 28.43 1.70 24.96
C PHE A 439 29.00 0.96 26.17
N GLY A 440 30.17 1.40 26.64
CA GLY A 440 30.83 0.92 27.85
C GLY A 440 30.71 1.91 29.01
N ARG A 441 31.38 1.62 30.12
CA ARG A 441 31.42 2.52 31.28
C ARG A 441 32.23 3.80 31.01
N ASP A 442 33.32 3.66 30.26
CA ASP A 442 34.32 4.73 30.06
C ASP A 442 34.27 5.34 28.64
N GLY A 443 33.24 5.02 27.84
CA GLY A 443 33.11 5.52 26.47
C GLY A 443 32.28 4.61 25.58
N GLY A 444 32.45 4.75 24.27
CA GLY A 444 31.74 3.95 23.28
C GLY A 444 32.27 4.15 21.87
N SER A 445 31.77 3.36 20.94
CA SER A 445 32.13 3.40 19.53
C SER A 445 30.92 3.18 18.63
N PHE A 446 31.05 3.54 17.37
CA PHE A 446 30.10 3.20 16.32
C PHE A 446 30.81 2.78 15.04
N ALA A 447 30.12 2.01 14.20
CA ALA A 447 30.58 1.64 12.87
C ALA A 447 29.40 1.65 11.89
N VAL A 448 29.69 2.00 10.64
CA VAL A 448 28.78 1.84 9.50
C VAL A 448 29.58 1.25 8.34
N PRO A 449 29.75 -0.08 8.29
CA PRO A 449 30.65 -0.75 7.35
C PRO A 449 30.40 -0.39 5.89
N GLU A 450 29.13 -0.25 5.48
CA GLU A 450 28.71 0.09 4.12
C GLU A 450 29.16 1.50 3.69
N LEU A 451 29.46 2.37 4.65
CA LEU A 451 30.00 3.71 4.42
C LEU A 451 31.52 3.77 4.61
N LYS A 452 32.19 2.61 4.75
CA LYS A 452 33.62 2.49 5.08
C LYS A 452 33.99 3.21 6.39
N LEU A 453 33.02 3.29 7.30
CA LEU A 453 33.19 3.74 8.66
C LEU A 453 33.50 2.52 9.52
N ALA A 454 34.79 2.28 9.73
CA ALA A 454 35.26 1.32 10.71
C ALA A 454 34.83 1.75 12.13
N GLU A 455 35.06 0.86 13.10
CA GLU A 455 34.79 1.17 14.49
C GLU A 455 35.51 2.46 14.92
N THR A 456 34.71 3.48 15.19
CA THR A 456 35.16 4.84 15.49
C THR A 456 34.71 5.19 16.89
N PRO A 457 35.62 5.58 17.81
CA PRO A 457 35.24 6.00 19.15
C PRO A 457 34.43 7.28 19.11
N PHE A 458 33.41 7.37 19.97
CA PHE A 458 32.76 8.63 20.24
C PHE A 458 33.72 9.58 20.97
N GLN A 459 33.62 10.88 20.68
CA GLN A 459 34.37 11.91 21.40
C GLN A 459 33.80 12.16 22.78
N SER A 460 32.48 12.00 22.94
CA SER A 460 31.83 12.00 24.25
C SER A 460 30.66 11.03 24.27
N VAL A 461 30.43 10.40 25.42
CA VAL A 461 29.29 9.52 25.68
C VAL A 461 28.75 9.85 27.06
N THR A 462 27.46 10.15 27.14
CA THR A 462 26.71 10.33 28.38
C THR A 462 25.69 9.22 28.48
N LEU A 463 25.78 8.41 29.53
CA LEU A 463 24.83 7.35 29.85
C LEU A 463 24.08 7.73 31.13
N ASN A 464 22.76 7.74 31.08
CA ASN A 464 21.90 7.96 32.25
C ASN A 464 20.78 6.92 32.27
N GLY A 465 21.03 5.79 32.95
CA GLY A 465 20.10 4.66 32.98
C GLY A 465 19.84 4.11 31.58
N SER A 466 18.60 4.26 31.11
CA SER A 466 18.19 3.88 29.76
C SER A 466 18.64 4.85 28.68
N ASP A 467 18.93 6.11 29.00
CA ASP A 467 19.24 7.14 28.02
C ASP A 467 20.73 7.17 27.67
N VAL A 468 21.01 7.38 26.38
CA VAL A 468 22.35 7.61 25.87
C VAL A 468 22.38 8.79 24.91
N THR A 469 23.35 9.67 25.11
CA THR A 469 23.74 10.67 24.12
C THR A 469 25.22 10.51 23.83
N ALA A 470 25.60 10.46 22.57
CA ALA A 470 26.99 10.36 22.17
C ALA A 470 27.28 11.31 21.01
N THR A 471 28.46 11.91 21.00
CA THR A 471 28.88 12.83 19.93
C THR A 471 30.22 12.42 19.35
N GLY A 472 30.44 12.79 18.10
CA GLY A 472 31.75 12.70 17.51
C GLY A 472 31.83 13.41 16.18
N LYS A 473 32.99 13.25 15.55
CA LYS A 473 33.29 13.81 14.24
C LYS A 473 34.01 12.77 13.41
N VAL A 474 33.55 12.56 12.18
CA VAL A 474 34.27 11.78 11.17
C VAL A 474 34.45 12.63 9.93
N ARG A 475 35.72 12.85 9.57
CA ARG A 475 36.10 13.79 8.50
C ARG A 475 35.44 15.15 8.76
N ASP A 476 34.63 15.64 7.83
CA ASP A 476 33.96 16.94 7.92
C ASP A 476 32.54 16.86 8.50
N SER A 477 32.07 15.67 8.87
CA SER A 477 30.72 15.48 9.42
C SER A 477 30.75 15.40 10.94
N VAL A 478 29.92 16.24 11.57
CA VAL A 478 29.62 16.15 13.00
C VAL A 478 28.36 15.32 13.15
N PHE A 479 28.37 14.40 14.12
CA PHE A 479 27.21 13.58 14.40
C PHE A 479 26.89 13.54 15.90
N THR A 480 25.61 13.42 16.20
CA THR A 480 25.08 13.25 17.55
C THR A 480 24.10 12.08 17.56
N LEU A 481 24.41 11.04 18.31
CA LEU A 481 23.49 9.95 18.57
C LEU A 481 22.67 10.27 19.81
N ARG A 482 21.35 10.12 19.72
CA ARG A 482 20.41 10.18 20.85
C ARG A 482 19.58 8.91 20.84
N ALA A 483 19.63 8.14 21.92
CA ALA A 483 18.89 6.89 22.01
C ALA A 483 18.48 6.55 23.44
N GLN A 484 17.53 5.63 23.57
CA GLN A 484 17.02 5.12 24.83
C GLN A 484 16.85 3.60 24.74
N SER A 485 17.28 2.89 25.77
CA SER A 485 17.03 1.45 25.92
C SER A 485 15.59 1.23 26.39
N THR A 486 14.88 0.35 25.70
CA THR A 486 13.45 0.09 25.90
C THR A 486 13.19 -1.40 25.90
N ALA A 487 11.96 -1.79 26.26
CA ALA A 487 11.51 -3.17 26.16
C ALA A 487 11.61 -3.73 24.72
N GLY A 488 11.53 -2.85 23.71
CA GLY A 488 11.64 -3.21 22.29
C GLY A 488 13.06 -3.16 21.71
N GLY A 489 14.07 -2.74 22.47
CA GLY A 489 15.45 -2.55 22.01
C GLY A 489 15.98 -1.14 22.26
N LEU A 490 17.10 -0.78 21.62
CA LEU A 490 17.66 0.57 21.69
C LEU A 490 17.06 1.41 20.55
N VAL A 491 16.21 2.36 20.91
CA VAL A 491 15.51 3.23 19.97
C VAL A 491 16.16 4.60 19.95
N GLY A 492 16.28 5.24 18.78
CA GLY A 492 16.91 6.55 18.69
C GLY A 492 17.13 7.04 17.27
N TRP A 493 18.00 8.03 17.14
CA TRP A 493 18.49 8.48 15.84
C TRP A 493 19.94 8.91 15.92
N LEU A 494 20.62 8.81 14.78
CA LEU A 494 21.91 9.45 14.53
C LEU A 494 21.62 10.76 13.80
N ASP A 495 21.86 11.91 14.43
CA ASP A 495 21.89 13.19 13.74
C ASP A 495 23.22 13.33 13.00
N VAL A 496 23.20 13.61 11.70
CA VAL A 496 24.40 13.94 10.92
C VAL A 496 24.18 15.28 10.24
N ASN A 497 24.97 16.28 10.63
CA ASN A 497 24.89 17.66 10.13
C ASN A 497 23.46 18.26 10.20
N GLY A 498 22.71 17.97 11.27
CA GLY A 498 21.36 18.49 11.50
C GLY A 498 20.24 17.67 10.86
N ARG A 499 20.55 16.52 10.24
CA ARG A 499 19.54 15.58 9.72
C ARG A 499 19.44 14.35 10.63
N PRO A 500 18.26 14.07 11.21
CA PRO A 500 18.06 12.86 11.99
C PRO A 500 17.93 11.62 11.09
N TYR A 501 18.59 10.53 11.47
CA TYR A 501 18.46 9.21 10.87
C TYR A 501 17.99 8.21 11.94
N PRO A 502 16.68 7.91 12.01
CA PRO A 502 16.11 7.03 13.02
C PRO A 502 16.60 5.59 12.91
N PHE A 503 16.62 4.88 14.03
CA PHE A 503 16.94 3.46 14.08
C PHE A 503 16.26 2.76 15.27
N VAL A 504 16.10 1.44 15.14
CA VAL A 504 15.79 0.53 16.24
C VAL A 504 16.82 -0.59 16.24
N ALA A 505 17.66 -0.62 17.26
CA ALA A 505 18.75 -1.57 17.38
C ALA A 505 18.41 -2.71 18.34
N LYS A 506 18.80 -3.92 17.96
CA LYS A 506 18.78 -5.11 18.83
C LYS A 506 20.14 -5.29 19.46
N ARG A 507 20.21 -5.95 20.63
CA ARG A 507 21.49 -6.35 21.21
C ARG A 507 22.22 -7.25 20.20
N ALA A 508 23.46 -6.93 19.91
CA ALA A 508 24.31 -7.79 19.10
C ALA A 508 24.66 -9.04 19.92
N ALA A 509 24.72 -10.21 19.28
CA ALA A 509 25.41 -11.35 19.87
C ALA A 509 26.89 -10.96 20.02
N GLU A 510 27.46 -11.26 21.18
CA GLU A 510 28.85 -10.92 21.52
C GLU A 510 29.88 -11.59 20.61
#